data_AF-A0A8T5FCU5-F1
#
_entry.id   AF-A0A8T5FCU5-F1
#
_cell.length_a   1.000
_cell.length_b   1.000
_cell.length_c   1.000
_cell.angle_alpha   90.00
_cell.angle_beta   90.00
_cell.angle_gamma   90.00
#
_symmetry.space_group_name_H-M   'P 1'
#
loop_
_entity.id
_entity.type
_entity.pdbx_description
1 polymer ?
#
loop_
_entity_poly.entity_id
_entity_poly.type
_entity_poly.pdbx_seq_one_letter_code
_entity_poly.pdbx_strand_id
1 'polypeptide(L)'
;NEIAPRVHNSGHHTLQSGDTSQFEQHLRAILGMNLGEVLIKSPTIMYNILGPATFQGEYNVLCPKKNNIFLKMYGKLESKPQRKIGHINIVDKDNSGMNELLTQVEDLKKNLVIEPKQT
;
A
#
# COMPACT_ATOMS: atom_id res chain seq x y z
N ASN A 1 20.87 7.82 -3.09
CA ASN A 1 19.70 7.69 -3.99
C ASN A 1 20.08 6.88 -5.20
N GLU A 2 19.21 5.98 -5.62
CA GLU A 2 19.36 5.13 -6.81
C GLU A 2 18.25 5.46 -7.82
N ILE A 3 18.39 5.02 -9.07
CA ILE A 3 17.39 5.21 -10.13
C ILE A 3 16.75 3.86 -10.46
N ALA A 4 15.42 3.83 -10.52
CA ALA A 4 14.65 2.67 -10.98
C ALA A 4 13.81 3.06 -12.22
N PRO A 5 14.09 2.53 -13.43
CA PRO A 5 13.36 2.87 -14.65
C PRO A 5 12.04 2.11 -14.77
N ARG A 6 11.20 2.19 -13.73
CA ARG A 6 9.89 1.52 -13.63
C ARG A 6 9.04 2.22 -12.57
N VAL A 7 7.77 1.82 -12.45
CA VAL A 7 6.98 2.13 -11.26
C VAL A 7 7.72 1.69 -9.99
N HIS A 8 7.61 2.48 -8.93
CA HIS A 8 8.42 2.32 -7.73
C HIS A 8 7.54 2.15 -6.49
N ASN A 9 8.06 1.45 -5.48
CA ASN A 9 7.32 1.18 -4.25
C ASN A 9 6.85 2.47 -3.57
N SER A 10 7.72 3.49 -3.56
CA SER A 10 7.39 4.79 -2.96
C SER A 10 6.20 5.49 -3.64
N GLY A 11 5.87 5.14 -4.88
CA GLY A 11 4.71 5.71 -5.59
C GLY A 11 3.38 4.97 -5.35
N HIS A 12 3.34 3.91 -4.53
CA HIS A 12 2.11 3.12 -4.34
C HIS A 12 0.95 3.92 -3.70
N HIS A 13 1.25 4.99 -2.96
CA HIS A 13 0.22 5.89 -2.42
C HIS A 13 -0.65 6.52 -3.52
N THR A 14 -0.11 6.69 -4.73
CA THR A 14 -0.80 7.32 -5.88
C THR A 14 -2.05 6.55 -6.33
N LEU A 15 -2.24 5.32 -5.89
CA LEU A 15 -3.48 4.57 -6.11
C LEU A 15 -4.69 5.18 -5.39
N GLN A 16 -4.48 5.97 -4.33
CA GLN A 16 -5.56 6.61 -3.57
C GLN A 16 -5.30 8.09 -3.21
N SER A 17 -4.07 8.60 -3.37
CA SER A 17 -3.75 9.98 -2.98
C SER A 17 -4.10 11.03 -4.04
N GLY A 18 -4.45 10.63 -5.28
CA GLY A 18 -4.71 11.54 -6.39
C GLY A 18 -5.47 10.83 -7.52
N ASP A 19 -5.64 11.52 -8.65
CA ASP A 19 -6.45 11.01 -9.77
C ASP A 19 -5.73 9.96 -10.61
N THR A 20 -4.48 10.23 -10.96
CA THR A 20 -3.71 9.35 -11.84
C THR A 20 -2.63 8.62 -11.06
N SER A 21 -2.77 7.31 -10.94
CA SER A 21 -1.75 6.48 -10.28
C SER A 21 -0.46 6.40 -11.13
N GLN A 22 0.68 6.11 -10.50
CA GLN A 22 1.93 5.85 -11.23
C GLN A 22 1.80 4.71 -12.25
N PHE A 23 0.90 3.75 -11.98
CA PHE A 23 0.66 2.60 -12.86
C PHE A 23 -0.07 3.05 -14.11
N GLU A 24 -1.11 3.85 -13.95
CA GLU A 24 -1.83 4.46 -15.07
C GLU A 24 -0.93 5.42 -15.85
N GLN A 25 -0.15 6.28 -15.16
CA GLN A 25 0.80 7.15 -15.83
C GLN A 25 1.84 6.38 -16.64
N HIS A 26 2.36 5.29 -16.08
CA HIS A 26 3.30 4.44 -16.81
C HIS A 26 2.68 3.83 -18.06
N LEU A 27 1.44 3.34 -17.97
CA LEU A 27 0.70 2.81 -19.12
C LEU A 27 0.43 3.90 -20.18
N ARG A 28 -0.05 5.08 -19.77
CA ARG A 28 -0.29 6.21 -20.69
C ARG A 28 0.99 6.57 -21.45
N ALA A 29 2.12 6.64 -20.75
CA ALA A 29 3.41 6.98 -21.34
C ALA A 29 3.85 5.94 -22.39
N ILE A 30 3.77 4.63 -22.10
CA ILE A 30 4.21 3.60 -23.05
C ILE A 30 3.25 3.41 -24.23
N LEU A 31 1.97 3.79 -24.07
CA LEU A 31 0.95 3.72 -25.10
C LEU A 31 0.85 4.99 -25.95
N GLY A 32 1.66 6.03 -25.67
CA GLY A 32 1.60 7.31 -26.39
C GLY A 32 0.32 8.11 -26.15
N MET A 33 -0.35 7.87 -25.02
CA MET A 33 -1.56 8.60 -24.62
C MET A 33 -1.19 9.91 -23.91
N ASN A 34 -2.15 10.84 -23.86
CA ASN A 34 -2.02 12.01 -23.00
C ASN A 34 -1.83 11.58 -21.53
N LEU A 35 -0.83 12.17 -20.87
CA LEU A 35 -0.59 11.94 -19.45
C LEU A 35 -1.73 12.51 -18.61
N GLY A 36 -2.04 11.84 -17.51
CA GLY A 36 -3.02 12.31 -16.53
C GLY A 36 -2.44 13.33 -15.54
N GLU A 37 -3.32 14.00 -14.82
CA GLU A 37 -2.96 14.95 -13.77
C GLU A 37 -2.39 14.21 -12.54
N VAL A 38 -1.32 14.75 -11.95
CA VAL A 38 -0.58 14.13 -10.84
C VAL A 38 -0.74 14.87 -9.52
N LEU A 39 -1.81 15.67 -9.39
CA LEU A 39 -2.11 16.42 -8.17
C LEU A 39 -2.44 15.46 -7.01
N ILE A 40 -1.81 15.68 -5.86
CA ILE A 40 -2.17 14.99 -4.61
C ILE A 40 -3.42 15.66 -4.03
N LYS A 41 -4.53 14.93 -4.00
CA LYS A 41 -5.83 15.40 -3.48
C LYS A 41 -6.00 15.21 -1.99
N SER A 42 -5.40 14.17 -1.44
CA SER A 42 -5.51 13.84 -0.02
C SER A 42 -4.16 13.35 0.52
N PRO A 43 -3.68 13.90 1.66
CA PRO A 43 -2.57 13.30 2.38
C PRO A 43 -2.79 11.80 2.57
N THR A 44 -1.74 11.01 2.33
CA THR A 44 -1.84 9.54 2.38
C THR A 44 -0.55 8.97 2.94
N ILE A 45 -0.65 8.06 3.90
CA ILE A 45 0.49 7.25 4.34
C ILE A 45 0.38 5.87 3.71
N MET A 46 1.46 5.43 3.07
CA MET A 46 1.60 4.08 2.54
C MET A 46 2.48 3.24 3.47
N TYR A 47 1.96 2.10 3.90
CA TYR A 47 2.61 1.15 4.79
C TYR A 47 2.81 -0.19 4.07
N ASN A 48 4.07 -0.65 3.96
CA ASN A 48 4.38 -1.96 3.37
C ASN A 48 4.00 -3.09 4.32
N ILE A 49 3.40 -4.16 3.78
CA ILE A 49 3.18 -5.40 4.50
C ILE A 49 4.30 -6.37 4.14
N LEU A 50 5.10 -6.76 5.13
CA LEU A 50 6.18 -7.72 5.01
C LEU A 50 5.78 -9.05 5.64
N GLY A 51 6.27 -10.14 5.08
CA GLY A 51 6.13 -11.45 5.72
C GLY A 51 6.88 -11.49 7.06
N PRO A 52 6.26 -12.00 8.13
CA PRO A 52 6.88 -12.04 9.45
C PRO A 52 8.02 -13.05 9.50
N ALA A 53 8.94 -12.87 10.45
CA ALA A 53 10.06 -13.80 10.67
C ALA A 53 9.64 -15.11 11.34
N THR A 54 8.43 -15.17 11.90
CA THR A 54 7.94 -16.29 12.71
C THR A 54 7.51 -17.51 11.90
N PHE A 55 7.25 -17.37 10.60
CA PHE A 55 6.87 -18.50 9.74
C PHE A 55 7.12 -18.26 8.25
N GLN A 56 7.04 -19.34 7.47
CA GLN A 56 6.98 -19.33 6.02
C GLN A 56 5.88 -20.30 5.56
N GLY A 57 5.09 -19.92 4.57
CA GLY A 57 4.02 -20.75 4.00
C GLY A 57 2.78 -19.95 3.60
N GLU A 58 1.69 -20.67 3.30
CA GLU A 58 0.37 -20.05 3.10
C GLU A 58 -0.07 -19.26 4.33
N TYR A 59 -0.77 -18.15 4.10
CA TYR A 59 -1.09 -17.20 5.16
C TYR A 59 -2.50 -16.63 5.00
N ASN A 60 -3.07 -16.25 6.13
CA ASN A 60 -4.22 -15.37 6.20
C ASN A 60 -3.77 -13.94 6.53
N VAL A 61 -4.58 -12.96 6.11
CA VAL A 61 -4.39 -11.56 6.46
C VAL A 61 -5.64 -11.07 7.17
N LEU A 62 -5.47 -10.65 8.42
CA LEU A 62 -6.50 -9.94 9.16
C LEU A 62 -6.10 -8.48 9.22
N CYS A 63 -6.92 -7.62 8.61
CA CYS A 63 -6.69 -6.19 8.55
C CYS A 63 -7.95 -5.46 9.05
N PRO A 64 -7.82 -4.47 9.94
CA PRO A 64 -8.93 -3.61 10.30
C PRO A 64 -9.59 -2.99 9.05
N LYS A 65 -10.92 -3.02 9.02
CA LYS A 65 -11.70 -2.38 7.96
C LYS A 65 -12.13 -1.00 8.43
N LYS A 66 -11.58 0.05 7.81
CA LYS A 66 -12.02 1.44 7.95
C LYS A 66 -12.22 2.03 6.56
N ASN A 67 -13.11 3.00 6.42
CA ASN A 67 -13.45 3.62 5.13
C ASN A 67 -12.24 4.29 4.45
N ASN A 68 -11.20 4.65 5.19
CA ASN A 68 -10.01 5.33 4.70
C ASN A 68 -8.77 4.42 4.60
N ILE A 69 -8.92 3.12 4.87
CA ILE A 69 -7.86 2.11 4.78
C ILE A 69 -8.07 1.28 3.52
N PHE A 70 -7.05 1.25 2.66
CA PHE A 70 -7.07 0.53 1.40
C PHE A 70 -5.97 -0.53 1.38
N LEU A 71 -6.37 -1.79 1.56
CA LEU A 71 -5.47 -2.94 1.52
C LEU A 71 -5.24 -3.42 0.08
N LYS A 72 -3.98 -3.59 -0.31
CA LYS A 72 -3.60 -4.22 -1.58
C LYS A 72 -2.62 -5.38 -1.34
N MET A 73 -3.12 -6.60 -1.52
CA MET A 73 -2.31 -7.82 -1.53
C MET A 73 -1.80 -8.14 -2.94
N TYR A 74 -0.58 -8.66 -3.04
CA TYR A 74 0.07 -8.96 -4.33
C TYR A 74 -0.23 -10.36 -4.89
N GLY A 75 -1.18 -11.09 -4.30
CA GLY A 75 -1.55 -12.45 -4.74
C GLY A 75 -0.45 -13.49 -4.54
N LYS A 76 0.54 -13.22 -3.69
CA LYS A 76 1.57 -14.21 -3.32
C LYS A 76 0.90 -15.29 -2.47
N LEU A 77 0.99 -16.54 -2.91
CA LEU A 77 0.45 -17.69 -2.17
C LEU A 77 1.15 -17.89 -0.83
N GLU A 78 2.47 -17.67 -0.80
CA GLU A 78 3.29 -17.85 0.40
C GLU A 78 3.91 -16.56 0.92
N SER A 79 3.88 -16.42 2.25
CA SER A 79 4.67 -15.47 3.01
C SER A 79 6.08 -16.02 3.26
N LYS A 80 7.08 -15.13 3.21
CA LYS A 80 8.48 -15.41 3.60
C LYS A 80 8.99 -14.22 4.42
N PRO A 81 9.91 -14.41 5.37
CA PRO A 81 10.47 -13.32 6.15
C PRO A 81 10.97 -12.17 5.26
N GLN A 82 10.60 -10.94 5.60
CA GLN A 82 10.96 -9.70 4.89
C GLN A 82 10.45 -9.60 3.43
N ARG A 83 9.71 -10.59 2.93
CA ARG A 83 9.11 -10.51 1.59
C ARG A 83 7.94 -9.54 1.62
N LYS A 84 7.95 -8.53 0.73
CA LYS A 84 6.78 -7.67 0.50
C LYS A 84 5.61 -8.49 -0.02
N ILE A 85 4.53 -8.60 0.74
CA ILE A 85 3.33 -9.38 0.38
C ILE A 85 2.12 -8.49 0.08
N GLY A 86 2.15 -7.24 0.52
CA GLY A 86 1.15 -6.24 0.18
C GLY A 86 1.58 -4.84 0.60
N HIS A 87 0.65 -3.90 0.52
CA HIS A 87 0.73 -2.59 1.16
C HIS A 87 -0.66 -2.11 1.57
N ILE A 88 -0.69 -1.10 2.42
CA ILE A 88 -1.90 -0.39 2.83
C ILE A 88 -1.68 1.08 2.57
N ASN A 89 -2.68 1.75 1.99
CA ASN A 89 -2.77 3.21 1.97
C ASN A 89 -3.80 3.65 3.00
N ILE A 90 -3.41 4.56 3.90
CA ILE A 90 -4.31 5.25 4.84
C ILE A 90 -4.46 6.68 4.34
N VAL A 91 -5.69 7.07 3.99
CA VAL A 91 -5.99 8.35 3.33
C VAL A 91 -6.64 9.31 4.32
N ASP A 92 -6.26 10.57 4.30
CA ASP A 92 -6.93 11.59 5.10
C ASP A 92 -8.19 12.07 4.39
N LYS A 93 -9.31 11.36 4.61
CA LYS A 93 -10.60 11.67 3.99
C LYS A 93 -11.31 12.85 4.63
N ASP A 94 -11.05 13.09 5.91
CA ASP A 94 -11.79 14.06 6.72
C ASP A 94 -10.94 15.31 7.03
N ASN A 95 -9.80 15.48 6.36
CA ASN A 95 -8.82 16.55 6.60
C ASN A 95 -8.38 16.65 8.06
N SER A 96 -8.24 15.49 8.70
CA SER A 96 -7.83 15.31 10.10
C SER A 96 -6.36 15.66 10.35
N GLY A 97 -5.54 15.67 9.29
CA GLY A 97 -4.14 16.03 9.32
C GLY A 97 -3.19 14.85 9.56
N MET A 98 -1.89 15.12 9.37
CA MET A 98 -0.85 14.07 9.38
C MET A 98 -0.67 13.37 10.74
N ASN A 99 -0.89 14.07 11.86
CA ASN A 99 -0.74 13.48 13.19
C ASN A 99 -1.78 12.39 13.45
N GLU A 100 -3.00 12.59 12.96
CA GLU A 100 -4.07 11.60 13.04
C GLU A 100 -3.75 10.39 12.16
N LEU A 101 -3.30 10.61 10.91
CA LEU A 101 -2.85 9.50 10.05
C LEU A 101 -1.72 8.69 10.69
N LEU A 102 -0.73 9.32 11.32
CA LEU A 102 0.35 8.63 12.02
C LEU A 102 -0.18 7.78 13.17
N THR A 103 -1.14 8.30 13.93
CA THR A 103 -1.80 7.56 15.01
C THR A 103 -2.54 6.34 14.47
N GLN A 104 -3.24 6.47 13.34
CA GLN A 104 -3.91 5.36 12.67
C GLN A 104 -2.93 4.31 12.13
N VAL A 105 -1.74 4.71 11.68
CA VAL A 105 -0.68 3.75 11.30
C VAL A 105 -0.20 2.94 12.51
N GLU A 106 -0.02 3.57 13.67
CA GLU A 106 0.38 2.86 14.89
C GLU A 106 -0.72 1.90 15.39
N ASP A 107 -1.99 2.29 15.29
CA ASP A 107 -3.14 1.41 15.53
C ASP A 107 -3.17 0.25 14.53
N LEU A 108 -2.98 0.53 13.24
CA LEU A 108 -2.94 -0.47 12.19
C LEU A 108 -1.84 -1.51 12.43
N LYS A 109 -0.63 -1.09 12.79
CA LYS A 109 0.50 -2.00 13.07
C LYS A 109 0.18 -3.01 14.17
N LYS A 110 -0.57 -2.62 15.20
CA LYS A 110 -0.95 -3.50 16.31
C LYS A 110 -2.01 -4.53 15.91
N ASN A 111 -2.87 -4.16 14.96
CA ASN A 111 -4.06 -4.95 14.61
C ASN A 111 -3.95 -5.65 13.24
N LEU A 112 -2.91 -5.36 12.44
CA LEU A 112 -2.61 -6.07 11.21
C LEU A 112 -1.92 -7.39 11.55
N VAL A 113 -2.60 -8.50 11.30
CA VAL A 113 -2.09 -9.84 11.58
C VAL A 113 -1.85 -10.58 10.27
N ILE A 114 -0.64 -11.12 10.14
CA ILE A 114 -0.25 -12.07 9.10
C ILE A 114 0.05 -13.38 9.82
N GLU A 115 -0.78 -14.41 9.59
CA GLU A 115 -0.70 -15.67 10.32
C GLU A 115 -0.67 -16.87 9.37
N PRO A 116 -0.07 -18.01 9.77
CA PRO A 116 -0.11 -19.22 8.97
C PRO A 116 -1.55 -19.66 8.75
N LYS A 117 -1.87 -20.10 7.54
CA LYS A 117 -3.16 -20.73 7.26
C LYS A 117 -3.15 -22.12 7.89
N GLN A 118 -4.04 -22.35 8.85
CA GLN A 118 -4.22 -23.68 9.44
C GLN A 118 -4.89 -24.59 8.39
N THR A 119 -4.31 -25.78 8.20
CA THR A 119 -4.89 -26.88 7.40
C THR A 119 -6.08 -27.49 8.10
#